data_AF-A0A916YFQ1-F1
#
_entry.id   AF-A0A916YFQ1-F1
#
_cell.length_a   1.000
_cell.length_b   1.000
_cell.length_c   1.000
_cell.angle_alpha   90.00
_cell.angle_beta   90.00
_cell.angle_gamma   90.00
#
_symmetry.space_group_name_H-M   'P 1'
#
loop_
_entity.id
_entity.type
_entity.pdbx_description
1 polymer ?
#
loop_
_entity_poly.entity_id
_entity_poly.type
_entity_poly.pdbx_seq_one_letter_code
_entity_poly.pdbx_strand_id
1 'polypeptide(L)'
;MSAVRELDLGNGRSDLSIVKAVEANPVLVLVDEAKFDELYAEMMREVKAFVPDLGTATGRKEIASLAFKVTRTKTAIDAAGKKLNEDARKQINVVDASRRTIRDKLDALADQVRKPLTDWEAAEKRRVDDRQAEIDDLDRAAMISTTTTAAEIEKRIADLTAVDLSPATMQEFAPRAVKARDAALSILSTNLERIKREEADRAELARLRAEAAAREQAEAEHLATEQAERRRVEREQAEAELRARAAEEERERIAAAEERARREAVVVAERQQRESEEAAARREREAAAAHAAEIARIRRQQEDFQRETNRVAEAQAAAARAEREEAERRAADREHRGKIMGEAKAAFIDFGISETKAKAIVLAVAAGSVPHVSIRF
;
A
#
# COMPACT_ATOMS: atom_id res chain seq x y z
N MET A 1 77.24 92.57 -15.70
CA MET A 1 77.84 93.87 -15.28
C MET A 1 78.95 93.59 -14.27
N SER A 2 80.03 92.89 -14.63
CA SER A 2 81.28 93.43 -15.21
C SER A 2 81.65 94.85 -14.75
N ALA A 3 82.53 94.90 -13.75
CA ALA A 3 83.39 96.04 -13.44
C ALA A 3 84.71 95.48 -12.90
N VAL A 4 85.53 94.96 -13.83
CA VAL A 4 86.96 94.75 -13.62
C VAL A 4 87.59 96.15 -13.62
N ARG A 5 88.20 96.54 -12.50
CA ARG A 5 89.02 97.75 -12.42
C ARG A 5 90.41 97.33 -12.01
N GLU A 6 91.29 97.22 -13.01
CA GLU A 6 92.74 97.26 -12.83
C GLU A 6 93.12 98.49 -11.98
N LEU A 7 93.97 98.28 -10.98
CA LEU A 7 94.66 99.34 -10.26
C LEU A 7 96.12 98.91 -10.04
N ASP A 8 96.92 99.34 -11.02
CA ASP A 8 98.23 99.97 -10.90
C ASP A 8 99.07 99.66 -9.64
N LEU A 9 100.20 98.99 -9.88
CA LEU A 9 101.24 98.62 -8.93
C LEU A 9 102.06 99.86 -8.53
N GLY A 10 101.50 100.66 -7.64
CA GLY A 10 102.21 101.68 -6.90
C GLY A 10 103.15 101.05 -5.87
N ASN A 11 104.44 101.15 -6.15
CA ASN A 11 105.55 100.70 -5.32
C ASN A 11 105.57 101.44 -3.95
N GLY A 12 104.88 100.88 -2.96
CA GLY A 12 104.87 101.38 -1.58
C GLY A 12 104.80 100.21 -0.60
N ARG A 13 105.89 99.95 0.13
CA ARG A 13 105.92 99.03 1.27
C ARG A 13 104.92 99.47 2.33
N SER A 14 103.68 98.96 2.29
CA SER A 14 102.71 99.02 3.39
C SER A 14 102.84 97.74 4.22
N ASP A 15 103.87 97.71 5.05
CA ASP A 15 104.22 96.59 5.92
C ASP A 15 103.24 96.52 7.11
N LEU A 16 102.01 96.03 6.87
CA LEU A 16 101.13 95.61 7.95
C LEU A 16 101.66 94.27 8.47
N SER A 17 102.40 94.28 9.58
CA SER A 17 102.90 93.05 10.22
C SER A 17 101.79 91.98 10.27
N ILE A 18 102.12 90.74 9.88
CA ILE A 18 101.18 89.60 9.86
C ILE A 18 100.40 89.47 11.17
N VAL A 19 101.00 89.82 12.31
CA VAL A 19 100.34 89.85 13.63
C VAL A 19 99.15 90.79 13.66
N LYS A 20 99.28 92.02 13.13
CA LYS A 20 98.17 93.00 13.08
C LYS A 20 97.06 92.56 12.13
N ALA A 21 97.43 91.92 11.02
CA ALA A 21 96.46 91.39 10.07
C ALA A 21 95.62 90.26 10.70
N VAL A 22 96.25 89.38 11.48
CA VAL A 22 95.55 88.31 12.21
C VAL A 22 94.75 88.85 13.39
N GLU A 23 95.22 89.86 14.11
CA GLU A 23 94.43 90.51 15.17
C GLU A 23 93.16 91.17 14.62
N ALA A 24 93.22 91.77 13.43
CA ALA A 24 92.06 92.35 12.76
C ALA A 24 91.12 91.29 12.16
N ASN A 25 91.67 90.20 11.63
CA ASN A 25 90.89 89.12 11.03
C ASN A 25 91.55 87.75 11.30
N PRO A 26 91.23 87.08 12.42
CA PRO A 26 91.82 85.79 12.75
C PRO A 26 91.41 84.66 11.78
N VAL A 27 90.36 84.87 10.97
CA VAL A 27 89.94 83.89 9.93
C VAL A 27 90.99 83.77 8.83
N LEU A 28 91.81 84.80 8.59
CA LEU A 28 92.83 84.80 7.55
C LEU A 28 93.71 83.55 7.58
N VAL A 29 94.21 83.18 8.77
CA VAL A 29 95.10 82.03 8.96
C VAL A 29 94.36 80.68 9.00
N LEU A 30 93.02 80.70 9.06
CA LEU A 30 92.20 79.49 8.97
C LEU A 30 91.92 79.08 7.52
N VAL A 31 91.96 80.04 6.59
CA VAL A 31 91.66 79.82 5.16
C VAL A 31 92.89 79.89 4.26
N ASP A 32 94.02 80.34 4.81
CA ASP A 32 95.32 80.44 4.14
C ASP A 32 96.43 79.94 5.05
N GLU A 33 96.92 78.73 4.75
CA GLU A 33 97.98 78.05 5.51
C GLU A 33 99.30 78.82 5.48
N ALA A 34 99.63 79.47 4.36
CA ALA A 34 100.85 80.27 4.26
C ALA A 34 100.82 81.48 5.21
N LYS A 35 99.63 82.06 5.45
CA LYS A 35 99.46 83.14 6.42
C LYS A 35 99.60 82.66 7.86
N PHE A 36 99.19 81.42 8.15
CA PHE A 36 99.48 80.80 9.44
C PHE A 36 100.98 80.62 9.64
N ASP A 37 101.69 80.13 8.62
CA ASP A 37 103.14 79.94 8.68
C ASP A 37 103.89 81.26 8.91
N GLU A 38 103.51 82.34 8.21
CA GLU A 38 104.05 83.68 8.42
C GLU A 38 103.82 84.17 9.86
N LEU A 39 102.60 84.02 10.40
CA LEU A 39 102.25 84.39 11.77
C LEU A 39 103.09 83.60 12.78
N TYR A 40 103.16 82.28 12.60
CA TYR A 40 103.88 81.39 13.50
C TYR A 40 105.38 81.68 13.49
N ALA A 41 105.96 81.93 12.31
CA ALA A 41 107.36 82.30 12.18
C ALA A 41 107.68 83.64 12.89
N GLU A 42 106.81 84.64 12.82
CA GLU A 42 106.97 85.90 13.56
C GLU A 42 106.87 85.68 15.08
N MET A 43 105.87 84.94 15.56
CA MET A 43 105.72 84.62 16.98
C MET A 43 106.92 83.83 17.52
N MET A 44 107.46 82.90 16.73
CA MET A 44 108.68 82.16 17.06
C MET A 44 109.91 83.07 17.12
N ARG A 45 110.03 84.06 16.24
CA ARG A 45 111.10 85.07 16.30
C ARG A 45 111.02 85.89 17.58
N GLU A 46 109.83 86.35 17.95
CA GLU A 46 109.59 87.09 19.21
C GLU A 46 109.96 86.24 20.44
N VAL A 47 109.54 84.97 20.47
CA VAL A 47 109.87 84.04 21.57
C VAL A 47 111.37 83.76 21.66
N LYS A 48 112.07 83.57 20.53
CA LYS A 48 113.52 83.34 20.52
C LYS A 48 114.33 84.57 20.93
N ALA A 49 113.84 85.77 20.63
CA ALA A 49 114.50 87.02 20.99
C ALA A 49 114.35 87.36 22.49
N PHE A 50 113.38 86.77 23.17
CA PHE A 50 113.12 87.01 24.59
C PHE A 50 114.11 86.25 25.48
N VAL A 51 114.82 86.95 26.36
CA VAL A 51 115.76 86.37 27.34
C VAL A 51 115.07 86.26 28.70
N PRO A 52 114.70 85.05 29.15
CA PRO A 52 113.94 84.87 30.39
C PRO A 52 114.80 85.10 31.64
N ASP A 53 114.32 85.93 32.56
CA ASP A 53 114.88 86.10 33.91
C ASP A 53 113.91 85.56 34.97
N LEU A 54 114.30 84.44 35.60
CA LEU A 54 113.53 83.83 36.69
C LEU A 54 113.90 84.39 38.07
N GLY A 55 115.01 85.12 38.19
CA GLY A 55 115.52 85.67 39.45
C GLY A 55 114.68 86.83 39.97
N THR A 56 114.03 87.59 39.08
CA THR A 56 113.21 88.75 39.46
C THR A 56 111.70 88.48 39.33
N ALA A 57 110.91 89.18 40.15
CA ALA A 57 109.45 89.13 40.02
C ALA A 57 108.96 89.74 38.69
N THR A 58 109.70 90.69 38.13
CA THR A 58 109.41 91.31 36.84
C THR A 58 109.66 90.34 35.69
N GLY A 59 110.82 89.68 35.62
CA GLY A 59 111.12 88.73 34.55
C GLY A 59 110.15 87.55 34.50
N ARG A 60 109.70 87.04 35.66
CA ARG A 60 108.63 86.01 35.72
C ARG A 60 107.28 86.51 35.18
N LYS A 61 106.93 87.78 35.38
CA LYS A 61 105.72 88.40 34.81
C LYS A 61 105.83 88.59 33.30
N GLU A 62 107.01 88.91 32.79
CA GLU A 62 107.25 89.07 31.35
C GLU A 62 107.13 87.74 30.60
N ILE A 63 107.68 86.64 31.16
CA ILE A 63 107.47 85.27 30.65
C ILE A 63 105.96 84.95 30.58
N ALA A 64 105.24 85.22 31.67
CA ALA A 64 103.80 84.99 31.74
C ALA A 64 103.03 85.83 30.70
N SER A 65 103.44 87.08 30.48
CA SER A 65 102.84 87.99 29.49
C SER A 65 103.05 87.49 28.05
N LEU A 66 104.26 87.03 27.72
CA LEU A 66 104.57 86.49 26.40
C LEU A 66 103.79 85.19 26.14
N ALA A 67 103.74 84.27 27.11
CA ALA A 67 102.92 83.07 27.02
C ALA A 67 101.42 83.42 26.88
N PHE A 68 100.95 84.41 27.64
CA PHE A 68 99.58 84.90 27.55
C PHE A 68 99.26 85.42 26.15
N LYS A 69 100.16 86.20 25.52
CA LYS A 69 100.01 86.67 24.13
C LYS A 69 99.79 85.51 23.16
N VAL A 70 100.59 84.45 23.24
CA VAL A 70 100.44 83.24 22.40
C VAL A 70 99.08 82.59 22.62
N THR A 71 98.69 82.37 23.88
CA THR A 71 97.39 81.74 24.19
C THR A 71 96.21 82.60 23.73
N ARG A 72 96.31 83.93 23.85
CA ARG A 72 95.29 84.89 23.40
C ARG A 72 95.12 84.83 21.89
N THR A 73 96.20 84.81 21.11
CA THR A 73 96.15 84.67 19.65
C THR A 73 95.51 83.34 19.25
N LYS A 74 95.89 82.23 19.88
CA LYS A 74 95.25 80.91 19.65
C LYS A 74 93.74 80.96 19.92
N THR A 75 93.32 81.50 21.06
CA THR A 75 91.91 81.60 21.43
C THR A 75 91.13 82.50 20.46
N ALA A 76 91.73 83.59 19.97
CA ALA A 76 91.11 84.46 18.97
C ALA A 76 90.88 83.74 17.64
N ILE A 77 91.86 82.95 17.17
CA ILE A 77 91.74 82.12 15.97
C ILE A 77 90.65 81.06 16.13
N ASP A 78 90.66 80.31 17.25
CA ASP A 78 89.63 79.28 17.52
C ASP A 78 88.22 79.87 17.59
N ALA A 79 88.04 80.99 18.29
CA ALA A 79 86.76 81.68 18.38
C ALA A 79 86.28 82.17 17.01
N ALA A 80 87.17 82.69 16.17
CA ALA A 80 86.84 83.12 14.81
C ALA A 80 86.44 81.93 13.92
N GLY A 81 87.12 80.79 14.03
CA GLY A 81 86.77 79.57 13.31
C GLY A 81 85.42 78.99 13.72
N LYS A 82 85.13 78.97 15.03
CA LYS A 82 83.82 78.57 15.55
C LYS A 82 82.72 79.48 15.02
N LYS A 83 82.94 80.80 15.05
CA LYS A 83 81.98 81.79 14.54
C LYS A 83 81.74 81.63 13.04
N LEU A 84 82.81 81.47 12.24
CA LEU A 84 82.71 81.23 10.79
C LEU A 84 81.86 80.00 10.47
N ASN A 85 82.10 78.88 11.18
CA ASN A 85 81.33 77.65 11.02
C ASN A 85 79.88 77.81 11.44
N GLU A 86 79.62 78.55 12.54
CA GLU A 86 78.27 78.84 12.99
C GLU A 86 77.50 79.68 11.95
N ASP A 87 78.12 80.73 11.43
CA ASP A 87 77.52 81.60 10.41
C ASP A 87 77.30 80.85 9.09
N ALA A 88 78.25 80.02 8.66
CA ALA A 88 78.09 79.16 7.49
C ALA A 88 76.91 78.18 7.66
N ARG A 89 76.81 77.51 8.82
CA ARG A 89 75.68 76.60 9.12
C ARG A 89 74.35 77.33 9.13
N LYS A 90 74.27 78.54 9.68
CA LYS A 90 73.06 79.37 9.63
C LYS A 90 72.63 79.63 8.19
N GLN A 91 73.56 80.03 7.33
CA GLN A 91 73.25 80.27 5.90
C GLN A 91 72.81 78.99 5.19
N ILE A 92 73.50 77.87 5.40
CA ILE A 92 73.12 76.57 4.83
C ILE A 92 71.69 76.18 5.27
N ASN A 93 71.39 76.28 6.57
CA ASN A 93 70.08 75.93 7.10
C ASN A 93 68.95 76.81 6.51
N VAL A 94 69.20 78.10 6.33
CA VAL A 94 68.25 79.03 5.68
C VAL A 94 68.00 78.62 4.23
N VAL A 95 69.06 78.30 3.47
CA VAL A 95 68.94 77.85 2.08
C VAL A 95 68.18 76.52 2.00
N ASP A 96 68.49 75.55 2.85
CA ASP A 96 67.82 74.25 2.84
C ASP A 96 66.34 74.34 3.24
N ALA A 97 66.00 75.18 4.21
CA ALA A 97 64.61 75.45 4.56
C ALA A 97 63.86 76.07 3.37
N SER A 98 64.44 77.09 2.73
CA SER A 98 63.86 77.74 1.55
C SER A 98 63.68 76.76 0.40
N ARG A 99 64.69 75.92 0.10
CA ARG A 99 64.61 74.89 -0.94
C ARG A 99 63.48 73.89 -0.72
N ARG A 100 63.26 73.46 0.54
CA ARG A 100 62.13 72.57 0.86
C ARG A 100 60.80 73.28 0.60
N THR A 101 60.62 74.48 1.14
CA THR A 101 59.39 75.26 0.92
C THR A 101 59.13 75.55 -0.55
N ILE A 102 60.15 75.88 -1.33
CA ILE A 102 60.02 76.12 -2.77
C ILE A 102 59.59 74.84 -3.48
N ARG A 103 60.23 73.70 -3.18
CA ARG A 103 59.86 72.41 -3.77
C ARG A 103 58.40 72.08 -3.48
N ASP A 104 58.00 72.09 -2.20
CA ASP A 104 56.65 71.71 -1.78
C ASP A 104 55.59 72.60 -2.45
N LYS A 105 55.86 73.91 -2.59
CA LYS A 105 54.97 74.85 -3.29
C LYS A 105 54.88 74.60 -4.79
N LEU A 106 56.01 74.30 -5.45
CA LEU A 106 56.03 74.03 -6.88
C LEU A 106 55.40 72.67 -7.21
N ASP A 107 55.60 71.66 -6.37
CA ASP A 107 54.95 70.35 -6.49
C ASP A 107 53.42 70.51 -6.35
N ALA A 108 52.96 71.23 -5.32
CA ALA A 108 51.53 71.50 -5.14
C ALA A 108 50.92 72.32 -6.30
N LEU A 109 51.68 73.25 -6.88
CA LEU A 109 51.23 74.01 -8.06
C LEU A 109 51.15 73.11 -9.30
N ALA A 110 52.14 72.23 -9.50
CA ALA A 110 52.12 71.26 -10.59
C ALA A 110 50.91 70.31 -10.48
N ASP A 111 50.60 69.83 -9.27
CA ASP A 111 49.42 69.02 -8.99
C ASP A 111 48.12 69.77 -9.31
N GLN A 112 47.99 71.04 -8.90
CA GLN A 112 46.83 71.87 -9.22
C GLN A 112 46.65 72.08 -10.73
N VAL A 113 47.75 72.32 -11.45
CA VAL A 113 47.72 72.48 -12.91
C VAL A 113 47.36 71.16 -13.61
N ARG A 114 47.83 70.01 -13.09
CA ARG A 114 47.55 68.67 -13.64
C ARG A 114 46.14 68.18 -13.29
N LYS A 115 45.57 68.65 -12.18
CA LYS A 115 44.29 68.17 -11.62
C LYS A 115 43.14 68.11 -12.63
N PRO A 116 42.84 69.14 -13.45
CA PRO A 116 41.75 69.06 -14.42
C PRO A 116 41.94 67.93 -15.45
N LEU A 117 43.18 67.69 -15.89
CA LEU A 117 43.48 66.60 -16.82
C LEU A 117 43.35 65.24 -16.13
N THR A 118 43.81 65.11 -14.88
CA THR A 118 43.65 63.88 -14.09
C THR A 118 42.18 63.55 -13.83
N ASP A 119 41.38 64.56 -13.47
CA ASP A 119 39.94 64.39 -13.25
C ASP A 119 39.23 63.99 -14.55
N TRP A 120 39.61 64.57 -15.70
CA TRP A 120 39.09 64.18 -17.01
C TRP A 120 39.53 62.77 -17.43
N GLU A 121 40.81 62.41 -17.29
CA GLU A 121 41.32 61.05 -17.60
C GLU A 121 40.57 59.99 -16.78
N ALA A 122 40.28 60.27 -15.50
CA ALA A 122 39.51 59.38 -14.64
C ALA A 122 38.03 59.28 -15.04
N ALA A 123 37.39 60.42 -15.37
CA ALA A 123 36.01 60.45 -15.83
C ALA A 123 35.85 59.75 -17.19
N GLU A 124 36.79 59.95 -18.10
CA GLU A 124 36.80 59.35 -19.43
C GLU A 124 37.02 57.85 -19.36
N LYS A 125 37.95 57.39 -18.50
CA LYS A 125 38.11 55.96 -18.23
C LYS A 125 36.82 55.34 -17.72
N ARG A 126 36.15 55.97 -16.74
CA ARG A 126 34.86 55.48 -16.23
C ARG A 126 33.80 55.43 -17.32
N ARG A 127 33.68 56.48 -18.13
CA ARG A 127 32.75 56.52 -19.27
C ARG A 127 32.97 55.32 -20.22
N VAL A 128 34.22 55.06 -20.60
CA VAL A 128 34.57 53.95 -21.49
C VAL A 128 34.28 52.59 -20.83
N ASP A 129 34.67 52.42 -19.56
CA ASP A 129 34.41 51.19 -18.80
C ASP A 129 32.89 50.91 -18.68
N ASP A 130 32.08 51.93 -18.37
CA ASP A 130 30.62 51.83 -18.23
C ASP A 130 29.97 51.43 -19.57
N ARG A 131 30.36 52.09 -20.68
CA ARG A 131 29.87 51.73 -22.02
C ARG A 131 30.28 50.31 -22.42
N GLN A 132 31.47 49.87 -22.03
CA GLN A 132 31.94 48.51 -22.29
C GLN A 132 31.15 47.49 -21.46
N ALA A 133 30.90 47.77 -20.18
CA ALA A 133 30.11 46.92 -19.30
C ALA A 133 28.66 46.76 -19.80
N GLU A 134 28.03 47.84 -20.29
CA GLU A 134 26.71 47.81 -20.91
C GLU A 134 26.69 46.89 -22.15
N ILE A 135 27.73 46.94 -23.00
CA ILE A 135 27.86 46.01 -24.14
C ILE A 135 28.00 44.56 -23.65
N ASP A 136 28.84 44.32 -22.64
CA ASP A 136 29.05 42.98 -22.09
C ASP A 136 27.76 42.43 -21.42
N ASP A 137 26.90 43.30 -20.87
CA ASP A 137 25.59 42.93 -20.35
C ASP A 137 24.66 42.44 -21.47
N LEU A 138 24.69 43.07 -22.65
CA LEU A 138 23.93 42.62 -23.83
C LEU A 138 24.37 41.21 -24.26
N ASP A 139 25.68 40.96 -24.31
CA ASP A 139 26.22 39.64 -24.66
C ASP A 139 25.85 38.59 -23.60
N ARG A 140 25.92 38.94 -22.30
CA ARG A 140 25.54 38.05 -21.20
C ARG A 140 24.05 37.73 -21.18
N ALA A 141 23.18 38.64 -21.61
CA ALA A 141 21.74 38.40 -21.69
C ALA A 141 21.37 37.26 -22.64
N ALA A 142 22.20 37.01 -23.66
CA ALA A 142 22.04 35.91 -24.62
C ALA A 142 22.33 34.52 -24.02
N MET A 143 22.96 34.45 -22.84
CA MET A 143 23.33 33.18 -22.21
C MET A 143 22.10 32.47 -21.65
N ILE A 144 21.84 31.27 -22.18
CA ILE A 144 20.73 30.41 -21.79
C ILE A 144 21.22 29.28 -20.88
N SER A 145 20.53 29.07 -19.75
CA SER A 145 20.79 27.96 -18.84
C SER A 145 19.82 26.80 -19.10
N THR A 146 20.07 25.64 -18.51
CA THR A 146 19.20 24.46 -18.63
C THR A 146 17.83 24.63 -17.99
N THR A 147 17.68 25.58 -17.06
CA THR A 147 16.42 25.87 -16.36
C THR A 147 15.68 27.08 -16.93
N THR A 148 16.23 27.72 -17.95
CA THR A 148 15.62 28.93 -18.52
C THR A 148 14.32 28.58 -19.25
N THR A 149 13.25 29.34 -18.95
CA THR A 149 11.91 29.10 -19.52
C THR A 149 11.63 29.99 -20.74
N ALA A 150 10.62 29.63 -21.53
CA ALA A 150 10.19 30.46 -22.66
C ALA A 150 9.79 31.88 -22.21
N ALA A 151 9.04 32.00 -21.10
CA ALA A 151 8.60 33.28 -20.55
C ALA A 151 9.77 34.17 -20.12
N GLU A 152 10.83 33.59 -19.53
CA GLU A 152 12.04 34.34 -19.18
C GLU A 152 12.76 34.87 -20.41
N ILE A 153 12.82 34.09 -21.49
CA ILE A 153 13.45 34.51 -22.75
C ILE A 153 12.64 35.63 -23.41
N GLU A 154 11.31 35.53 -23.43
CA GLU A 154 10.44 36.59 -23.93
C GLU A 154 10.66 37.91 -23.17
N LYS A 155 10.74 37.82 -21.84
CA LYS A 155 11.05 38.99 -21.00
C LYS A 155 12.42 39.58 -21.36
N ARG A 156 13.46 38.77 -21.50
CA ARG A 156 14.80 39.24 -21.90
C ARG A 156 14.80 39.91 -23.27
N ILE A 157 14.08 39.35 -24.24
CA ILE A 157 13.91 39.96 -25.57
C ILE A 157 13.27 41.35 -25.45
N ALA A 158 12.20 41.47 -24.66
CA ALA A 158 11.53 42.74 -24.43
C ALA A 158 12.45 43.75 -23.74
N ASP A 159 13.15 43.34 -22.68
CA ASP A 159 14.09 44.16 -21.93
C ASP A 159 15.22 44.66 -22.85
N LEU A 160 15.84 43.79 -23.64
CA LEU A 160 16.90 44.15 -24.59
C LEU A 160 16.42 45.09 -25.71
N THR A 161 15.19 44.90 -26.18
CA THR A 161 14.61 45.76 -27.22
C THR A 161 14.34 47.17 -26.70
N ALA A 162 14.02 47.30 -25.41
CA ALA A 162 13.75 48.58 -24.77
C ALA A 162 15.01 49.40 -24.44
N VAL A 163 16.21 48.80 -24.48
CA VAL A 163 17.47 49.52 -24.19
C VAL A 163 17.73 50.57 -25.28
N ASP A 164 17.92 51.83 -24.86
CA ASP A 164 18.33 52.90 -25.77
C ASP A 164 19.83 52.78 -26.10
N LEU A 165 20.10 52.32 -27.32
CA LEU A 165 21.46 52.18 -27.86
C LEU A 165 21.79 53.26 -28.89
N SER A 166 21.07 54.38 -28.84
CA SER A 166 21.29 55.50 -29.77
C SER A 166 22.69 56.12 -29.59
N PRO A 167 23.19 56.85 -30.62
CA PRO A 167 24.42 57.64 -30.47
C PRO A 167 24.37 58.69 -29.36
N ALA A 168 23.18 59.13 -28.92
CA ALA A 168 23.05 60.07 -27.80
C ALA A 168 23.44 59.42 -26.47
N THR A 169 23.14 58.13 -26.29
CA THR A 169 23.42 57.37 -25.07
C THR A 169 24.77 56.65 -25.15
N MET A 170 25.02 55.95 -26.27
CA MET A 170 26.19 55.09 -26.45
C MET A 170 27.35 55.75 -27.19
N GLN A 171 27.17 56.94 -27.77
CA GLN A 171 28.22 57.70 -28.44
C GLN A 171 28.94 56.86 -29.52
N GLU A 172 30.28 56.78 -29.49
CA GLU A 172 31.08 55.99 -30.42
C GLU A 172 30.87 54.47 -30.27
N PHE A 173 30.30 54.02 -29.15
CA PHE A 173 30.01 52.61 -28.87
C PHE A 173 28.67 52.16 -29.45
N ALA A 174 27.81 53.09 -29.91
CA ALA A 174 26.47 52.77 -30.42
C ALA A 174 26.47 51.66 -31.49
N PRO A 175 27.33 51.68 -32.54
CA PRO A 175 27.34 50.62 -33.54
C PRO A 175 27.68 49.25 -32.97
N ARG A 176 28.60 49.20 -31.99
CA ARG A 176 29.00 47.96 -31.33
C ARG A 176 27.90 47.43 -30.41
N ALA A 177 27.25 48.32 -29.67
CA ALA A 177 26.14 47.96 -28.78
C ALA A 177 24.92 47.44 -29.57
N VAL A 178 24.55 48.10 -30.67
CA VAL A 178 23.49 47.63 -31.57
C VAL A 178 23.83 46.24 -32.11
N LYS A 179 25.08 46.03 -32.57
CA LYS A 179 25.52 44.72 -33.04
C LYS A 179 25.44 43.63 -31.96
N ALA A 180 25.83 43.94 -30.72
CA ALA A 180 25.74 43.01 -29.59
C ALA A 180 24.28 42.66 -29.26
N ARG A 181 23.40 43.67 -29.18
CA ARG A 181 21.96 43.45 -28.98
C ARG A 181 21.36 42.59 -30.08
N ASP A 182 21.63 42.90 -31.35
CA ASP A 182 21.06 42.17 -32.47
C ASP A 182 21.54 40.70 -32.49
N ALA A 183 22.79 40.44 -32.13
CA ALA A 183 23.32 39.10 -31.93
C ALA A 183 22.61 38.37 -30.77
N ALA A 184 22.43 39.05 -29.62
CA ALA A 184 21.72 38.51 -28.48
C ALA A 184 20.26 38.18 -28.80
N LEU A 185 19.54 39.09 -29.47
CA LEU A 185 18.16 38.89 -29.89
C LEU A 185 18.01 37.70 -30.85
N SER A 186 18.96 37.51 -31.76
CA SER A 186 19.00 36.36 -32.68
C SER A 186 19.15 35.03 -31.92
N ILE A 187 20.09 34.97 -30.97
CA ILE A 187 20.32 33.80 -30.11
C ILE A 187 19.09 33.50 -29.25
N LEU A 188 18.52 34.52 -28.61
CA LEU A 188 17.34 34.40 -27.76
C LEU A 188 16.13 33.93 -28.55
N SER A 189 15.88 34.51 -29.73
CA SER A 189 14.75 34.12 -30.59
C SER A 189 14.85 32.67 -31.04
N THR A 190 16.06 32.22 -31.42
CA THR A 190 16.29 30.81 -31.80
C THR A 190 16.04 29.86 -30.63
N ASN A 191 16.50 30.22 -29.42
CA ASN A 191 16.28 29.41 -28.23
C ASN A 191 14.83 29.45 -27.74
N LEU A 192 14.13 30.57 -27.93
CA LEU A 192 12.72 30.71 -27.58
C LEU A 192 11.87 29.69 -28.32
N GLU A 193 12.06 29.59 -29.64
CA GLU A 193 11.33 28.63 -30.46
C GLU A 193 11.62 27.18 -30.04
N ARG A 194 12.87 26.87 -29.73
CA ARG A 194 13.28 25.55 -29.21
C ARG A 194 12.59 25.24 -27.87
N ILE A 195 12.68 26.14 -26.90
CA ILE A 195 12.16 25.92 -25.54
C ILE A 195 10.62 25.93 -25.54
N LYS A 196 9.98 26.77 -26.34
CA LYS A 196 8.51 26.74 -26.53
C LYS A 196 8.04 25.38 -27.02
N ARG A 197 8.74 24.80 -28.00
CA ARG A 197 8.42 23.45 -28.48
C ARG A 197 8.62 22.40 -27.39
N GLU A 198 9.75 22.44 -26.68
CA GLU A 198 10.02 21.52 -25.57
C GLU A 198 9.00 21.62 -24.42
N GLU A 199 8.53 22.83 -24.10
CA GLU A 199 7.47 23.04 -23.11
C GLU A 199 6.11 22.54 -23.59
N ALA A 200 5.75 22.82 -24.84
CA ALA A 200 4.51 22.33 -25.45
C ALA A 200 4.49 20.80 -25.53
N ASP A 201 5.57 20.18 -25.99
CA ASP A 201 5.72 18.72 -26.07
C ASP A 201 5.62 18.07 -24.68
N ARG A 202 6.23 18.68 -23.65
CA ARG A 202 6.11 18.20 -22.26
C ARG A 202 4.68 18.32 -21.74
N ALA A 203 3.99 19.42 -22.02
CA ALA A 203 2.61 19.63 -21.62
C ALA A 203 1.65 18.64 -22.31
N GLU A 204 1.84 18.40 -23.61
CA GLU A 204 1.06 17.41 -24.36
C GLU A 204 1.33 16.00 -23.86
N LEU A 205 2.58 15.62 -23.63
CA LEU A 205 2.94 14.31 -23.07
C LEU A 205 2.34 14.10 -21.68
N ALA A 206 2.32 15.14 -20.84
CA ALA A 206 1.66 15.08 -19.53
C ALA A 206 0.14 14.87 -19.67
N ARG A 207 -0.52 15.57 -20.60
CA ARG A 207 -1.94 15.38 -20.91
C ARG A 207 -2.23 13.95 -21.38
N LEU A 208 -1.44 13.44 -22.32
CA LEU A 208 -1.60 12.09 -22.86
C LEU A 208 -1.41 11.02 -21.77
N ARG A 209 -0.45 11.21 -20.86
CA ARG A 209 -0.26 10.31 -19.70
C ARG A 209 -1.43 10.35 -18.73
N ALA A 210 -1.95 11.54 -18.44
CA ALA A 210 -3.12 11.69 -17.57
C ALA A 210 -4.37 11.05 -18.20
N GLU A 211 -4.57 11.23 -19.51
CA GLU A 211 -5.66 10.61 -20.24
C GLU A 211 -5.53 9.09 -20.28
N ALA A 212 -4.33 8.56 -20.56
CA ALA A 212 -4.08 7.12 -20.55
C ALA A 212 -4.32 6.51 -19.16
N ALA A 213 -3.84 7.15 -18.09
CA ALA A 213 -4.08 6.72 -16.73
C ALA A 213 -5.58 6.74 -16.36
N ALA A 214 -6.31 7.77 -16.81
CA ALA A 214 -7.76 7.84 -16.60
C ALA A 214 -8.52 6.74 -17.34
N ARG A 215 -8.11 6.42 -18.59
CA ARG A 215 -8.68 5.30 -19.35
C ARG A 215 -8.40 3.96 -18.69
N GLU A 216 -7.15 3.72 -18.26
CA GLU A 216 -6.77 2.49 -17.55
C GLU A 216 -7.57 2.34 -16.24
N GLN A 217 -7.75 3.42 -15.49
CA GLN A 217 -8.56 3.40 -14.28
C GLN A 217 -10.04 3.13 -14.58
N ALA A 218 -10.60 3.75 -15.62
CA ALA A 218 -11.98 3.49 -16.04
C ALA A 218 -12.19 2.06 -16.55
N GLU A 219 -11.24 1.51 -17.30
CA GLU A 219 -11.26 0.11 -17.75
C GLU A 219 -11.14 -0.86 -16.56
N ALA A 220 -10.26 -0.57 -15.59
CA ALA A 220 -10.13 -1.35 -14.38
C ALA A 220 -11.42 -1.32 -13.53
N GLU A 221 -12.07 -0.16 -13.43
CA GLU A 221 -13.35 0.00 -12.72
C GLU A 221 -14.50 -0.72 -13.45
N HIS A 222 -14.56 -0.63 -14.78
CA HIS A 222 -15.52 -1.38 -15.59
C HIS A 222 -15.33 -2.88 -15.41
N LEU A 223 -14.10 -3.37 -15.51
CA LEU A 223 -13.79 -4.79 -15.30
C LEU A 223 -14.11 -5.24 -13.87
N ALA A 224 -13.82 -4.42 -12.87
CA ALA A 224 -14.17 -4.71 -11.48
C ALA A 224 -15.70 -4.79 -11.28
N THR A 225 -16.44 -3.90 -11.92
CA THR A 225 -17.91 -3.88 -11.92
C THR A 225 -18.48 -5.10 -12.63
N GLU A 226 -17.99 -5.44 -13.83
CA GLU A 226 -18.40 -6.65 -14.56
C GLU A 226 -18.09 -7.92 -13.76
N GLN A 227 -16.92 -8.01 -13.12
CA GLN A 227 -16.59 -9.13 -12.26
C GLN A 227 -17.47 -9.19 -11.01
N ALA A 228 -17.83 -8.05 -10.42
CA ALA A 228 -18.74 -8.00 -9.28
C ALA A 228 -20.15 -8.46 -9.67
N GLU A 229 -20.67 -8.01 -10.82
CA GLU A 229 -21.95 -8.45 -11.36
C GLU A 229 -21.93 -9.94 -11.73
N ARG A 230 -20.88 -10.44 -12.39
CA ARG A 230 -20.73 -11.88 -12.65
C ARG A 230 -20.75 -12.70 -11.36
N ARG A 231 -19.99 -12.29 -10.34
CA ARG A 231 -20.00 -12.93 -9.02
C ARG A 231 -21.38 -12.88 -8.35
N ARG A 232 -22.13 -11.79 -8.55
CA ARG A 232 -23.50 -11.65 -8.02
C ARG A 232 -24.46 -12.61 -8.73
N VAL A 233 -24.42 -12.66 -10.06
CA VAL A 233 -25.23 -13.58 -10.88
C VAL A 233 -24.89 -15.03 -10.57
N GLU A 234 -23.61 -15.40 -10.48
CA GLU A 234 -23.18 -16.76 -10.11
C GLU A 234 -23.67 -17.15 -8.71
N ARG A 235 -23.62 -16.25 -7.73
CA ARG A 235 -24.18 -16.49 -6.40
C ARG A 235 -25.69 -16.68 -6.43
N GLU A 236 -26.40 -15.83 -7.19
CA GLU A 236 -27.85 -15.91 -7.32
C GLU A 236 -28.28 -17.22 -8.01
N GLN A 237 -27.54 -17.65 -9.04
CA GLN A 237 -27.72 -18.96 -9.69
C GLN A 237 -27.43 -20.13 -8.73
N ALA A 238 -26.33 -20.07 -7.98
CA ALA A 238 -26.01 -21.10 -6.99
C ALA A 238 -27.05 -21.20 -5.87
N GLU A 239 -27.55 -20.06 -5.38
CA GLU A 239 -28.65 -20.03 -4.41
C GLU A 239 -29.95 -20.56 -5.01
N ALA A 240 -30.27 -20.22 -6.25
CA ALA A 240 -31.45 -20.72 -6.95
C ALA A 240 -31.36 -22.24 -7.17
N GLU A 241 -30.18 -22.77 -7.53
CA GLU A 241 -29.94 -24.20 -7.69
C GLU A 241 -30.06 -24.93 -6.35
N LEU A 242 -29.49 -24.39 -5.27
CA LEU A 242 -29.65 -24.95 -3.92
C LEU A 242 -31.12 -24.95 -3.49
N ARG A 243 -31.88 -23.88 -3.77
CA ARG A 243 -33.33 -23.82 -3.49
C ARG A 243 -34.11 -24.82 -4.32
N ALA A 244 -33.76 -24.99 -5.60
CA ALA A 244 -34.40 -25.96 -6.48
C ALA A 244 -34.15 -27.39 -6.00
N ARG A 245 -32.90 -27.74 -5.66
CA ARG A 245 -32.54 -29.03 -5.07
C ARG A 245 -33.27 -29.28 -3.75
N ALA A 246 -33.30 -28.30 -2.85
CA ALA A 246 -34.04 -28.42 -1.59
C ALA A 246 -35.56 -28.62 -1.81
N ALA A 247 -36.14 -27.93 -2.79
CA ALA A 247 -37.55 -28.09 -3.15
C ALA A 247 -37.84 -29.44 -3.83
N GLU A 248 -36.87 -30.00 -4.56
CA GLU A 248 -36.96 -31.34 -5.15
C GLU A 248 -36.84 -32.42 -4.07
N GLU A 249 -35.84 -32.33 -3.19
CA GLU A 249 -35.71 -33.22 -2.02
C GLU A 249 -36.97 -33.19 -1.13
N GLU A 250 -37.54 -32.01 -0.88
CA GLU A 250 -38.76 -31.90 -0.09
C GLU A 250 -39.97 -32.53 -0.82
N ARG A 251 -40.08 -32.34 -2.14
CA ARG A 251 -41.10 -33.04 -2.95
C ARG A 251 -40.93 -34.55 -2.91
N GLU A 252 -39.70 -35.05 -3.01
CA GLU A 252 -39.42 -36.48 -2.89
C GLU A 252 -39.74 -37.02 -1.49
N ARG A 253 -39.45 -36.25 -0.43
CA ARG A 253 -39.84 -36.63 0.95
C ARG A 253 -41.35 -36.69 1.12
N ILE A 254 -42.08 -35.71 0.60
CA ILE A 254 -43.55 -35.67 0.61
C ILE A 254 -44.10 -36.85 -0.19
N ALA A 255 -43.63 -37.08 -1.42
CA ALA A 255 -44.05 -38.20 -2.25
C ALA A 255 -43.76 -39.55 -1.59
N ALA A 256 -42.58 -39.72 -0.95
CA ALA A 256 -42.24 -40.92 -0.21
C ALA A 256 -43.10 -41.10 1.05
N ALA A 257 -43.47 -40.01 1.73
CA ALA A 257 -44.39 -40.05 2.86
C ALA A 257 -45.82 -40.42 2.43
N GLU A 258 -46.31 -39.85 1.31
CA GLU A 258 -47.60 -40.19 0.72
C GLU A 258 -47.64 -41.65 0.24
N GLU A 259 -46.58 -42.14 -0.40
CA GLU A 259 -46.47 -43.54 -0.83
C GLU A 259 -46.44 -44.50 0.37
N ARG A 260 -45.73 -44.14 1.45
CA ARG A 260 -45.79 -44.90 2.71
C ARG A 260 -47.19 -44.89 3.31
N ALA A 261 -47.86 -43.73 3.37
CA ALA A 261 -49.22 -43.61 3.87
C ALA A 261 -50.22 -44.40 3.00
N ARG A 262 -50.05 -44.43 1.68
CA ARG A 262 -50.85 -45.25 0.76
C ARG A 262 -50.63 -46.74 1.02
N ARG A 263 -49.38 -47.18 1.16
CA ARG A 263 -49.07 -48.58 1.48
C ARG A 263 -49.63 -48.98 2.84
N GLU A 264 -49.50 -48.15 3.86
CA GLU A 264 -50.10 -48.38 5.18
C GLU A 264 -51.63 -48.43 5.09
N ALA A 265 -52.27 -47.53 4.33
CA ALA A 265 -53.71 -47.55 4.11
C ALA A 265 -54.17 -48.82 3.37
N VAL A 266 -53.41 -49.29 2.37
CA VAL A 266 -53.68 -50.57 1.69
C VAL A 266 -53.53 -51.74 2.66
N VAL A 267 -52.48 -51.77 3.49
CA VAL A 267 -52.28 -52.82 4.51
C VAL A 267 -53.40 -52.81 5.55
N VAL A 268 -53.85 -51.63 5.99
CA VAL A 268 -54.98 -51.49 6.92
C VAL A 268 -56.29 -51.93 6.25
N ALA A 269 -56.53 -51.56 4.99
CA ALA A 269 -57.72 -51.97 4.25
C ALA A 269 -57.73 -53.49 3.99
N GLU A 270 -56.60 -54.10 3.63
CA GLU A 270 -56.46 -55.54 3.48
C GLU A 270 -56.68 -56.28 4.80
N ARG A 271 -56.20 -55.72 5.92
CA ARG A 271 -56.45 -56.28 7.26
C ARG A 271 -57.93 -56.21 7.62
N GLN A 272 -58.59 -55.07 7.37
CA GLN A 272 -60.02 -54.91 7.61
C GLN A 272 -60.86 -55.82 6.70
N GLN A 273 -60.46 -55.98 5.44
CA GLN A 273 -61.10 -56.90 4.49
C GLN A 273 -60.97 -58.34 4.98
N ARG A 274 -59.76 -58.79 5.38
CA ARG A 274 -59.54 -60.13 5.95
C ARG A 274 -60.31 -60.35 7.24
N GLU A 275 -60.31 -59.39 8.15
CA GLU A 275 -61.11 -59.47 9.39
C GLU A 275 -62.62 -59.54 9.07
N SER A 276 -63.10 -58.82 8.05
CA SER A 276 -64.49 -58.91 7.60
C SER A 276 -64.83 -60.25 6.95
N GLU A 277 -63.91 -60.81 6.17
CA GLU A 277 -64.05 -62.11 5.50
C GLU A 277 -63.98 -63.25 6.53
N GLU A 278 -63.09 -63.16 7.52
CA GLU A 278 -63.01 -64.10 8.64
C GLU A 278 -64.25 -64.01 9.54
N ALA A 279 -64.77 -62.81 9.79
CA ALA A 279 -66.03 -62.62 10.52
C ALA A 279 -67.24 -63.15 9.73
N ALA A 280 -67.28 -62.95 8.41
CA ALA A 280 -68.31 -63.51 7.54
C ALA A 280 -68.24 -65.04 7.48
N ALA A 281 -67.04 -65.61 7.30
CA ALA A 281 -66.81 -67.05 7.32
C ALA A 281 -67.12 -67.67 8.69
N ARG A 282 -66.86 -66.96 9.79
CA ARG A 282 -67.26 -67.39 11.14
C ARG A 282 -68.78 -67.39 11.30
N ARG A 283 -69.48 -66.33 10.84
CA ARG A 283 -70.95 -66.27 10.84
C ARG A 283 -71.56 -67.36 9.96
N GLU A 284 -70.97 -67.66 8.81
CA GLU A 284 -71.42 -68.72 7.93
C GLU A 284 -71.19 -70.12 8.54
N ARG A 285 -70.05 -70.35 9.20
CA ARG A 285 -69.79 -71.57 9.96
C ARG A 285 -70.72 -71.72 11.17
N GLU A 286 -71.02 -70.63 11.88
CA GLU A 286 -71.96 -70.62 13.00
C GLU A 286 -73.40 -70.84 12.51
N ALA A 287 -73.80 -70.23 11.39
CA ALA A 287 -75.11 -70.48 10.75
C ALA A 287 -75.22 -71.91 10.21
N ALA A 288 -74.16 -72.45 9.58
CA ALA A 288 -74.11 -73.84 9.12
C ALA A 288 -74.12 -74.83 10.31
N ALA A 289 -73.44 -74.51 11.41
CA ALA A 289 -73.47 -75.33 12.64
C ALA A 289 -74.86 -75.27 13.32
N ALA A 290 -75.52 -74.10 13.35
CA ALA A 290 -76.88 -73.97 13.84
C ALA A 290 -77.89 -74.71 12.95
N HIS A 291 -77.75 -74.62 11.63
CA HIS A 291 -78.59 -75.33 10.68
C HIS A 291 -78.35 -76.86 10.71
N ALA A 292 -77.11 -77.31 10.94
CA ALA A 292 -76.78 -78.72 11.15
C ALA A 292 -77.32 -79.24 12.50
N ALA A 293 -77.26 -78.43 13.56
CA ALA A 293 -77.83 -78.77 14.86
C ALA A 293 -79.36 -78.87 14.83
N GLU A 294 -80.03 -78.03 14.05
CA GLU A 294 -81.48 -78.07 13.86
C GLU A 294 -81.90 -79.26 12.98
N ILE A 295 -81.17 -79.55 11.89
CA ILE A 295 -81.37 -80.79 11.10
C ILE A 295 -81.15 -82.03 11.98
N ALA A 296 -80.15 -82.03 12.87
CA ALA A 296 -79.90 -83.14 13.78
C ALA A 296 -81.00 -83.29 14.86
N ARG A 297 -81.62 -82.20 15.34
CA ARG A 297 -82.80 -82.25 16.22
C ARG A 297 -84.00 -82.84 15.50
N ILE A 298 -84.30 -82.37 14.29
CA ILE A 298 -85.42 -82.87 13.49
C ILE A 298 -85.23 -84.35 13.17
N ARG A 299 -84.01 -84.77 12.81
CA ARG A 299 -83.69 -86.21 12.60
C ARG A 299 -83.84 -87.03 13.86
N ARG A 300 -83.38 -86.56 15.03
CA ARG A 300 -83.54 -87.27 16.30
C ARG A 300 -85.00 -87.40 16.71
N GLN A 301 -85.80 -86.34 16.54
CA GLN A 301 -87.25 -86.40 16.79
C GLN A 301 -87.98 -87.37 15.84
N GLN A 302 -87.58 -87.42 14.57
CA GLN A 302 -88.13 -88.38 13.61
C GLN A 302 -87.66 -89.82 13.88
N GLU A 303 -86.40 -90.02 14.25
CA GLU A 303 -85.85 -91.34 14.60
C GLU A 303 -86.44 -91.88 15.91
N ASP A 304 -86.67 -91.04 16.92
CA ASP A 304 -87.31 -91.43 18.18
C ASP A 304 -88.80 -91.75 17.96
N PHE A 305 -89.52 -90.96 17.15
CA PHE A 305 -90.90 -91.27 16.77
C PHE A 305 -91.02 -92.56 15.92
N GLN A 306 -90.06 -92.80 15.02
CA GLN A 306 -90.03 -93.99 14.17
C GLN A 306 -89.63 -95.25 14.94
N ARG A 307 -88.74 -95.14 15.93
CA ARG A 307 -88.39 -96.26 16.83
C ARG A 307 -89.55 -96.65 17.73
N GLU A 308 -90.33 -95.70 18.21
CA GLU A 308 -91.51 -95.97 19.04
C GLU A 308 -92.65 -96.59 18.23
N THR A 309 -92.92 -96.09 17.01
CA THR A 309 -93.91 -96.69 16.10
C THR A 309 -93.50 -98.09 15.61
N ASN A 310 -92.21 -98.32 15.33
CA ASN A 310 -91.74 -99.65 14.93
C ASN A 310 -91.76 -100.65 16.09
N ARG A 311 -91.50 -100.24 17.34
CA ARG A 311 -91.64 -101.12 18.52
C ARG A 311 -93.08 -101.58 18.76
N VAL A 312 -94.05 -100.67 18.62
CA VAL A 312 -95.47 -101.01 18.77
C VAL A 312 -95.95 -101.90 17.63
N ALA A 313 -95.50 -101.66 16.39
CA ALA A 313 -95.84 -102.48 15.24
C ALA A 313 -95.22 -103.89 15.28
N GLU A 314 -93.96 -104.04 15.71
CA GLU A 314 -93.32 -105.36 15.86
C GLU A 314 -93.93 -106.18 17.01
N ALA A 315 -94.29 -105.53 18.13
CA ALA A 315 -94.96 -106.21 19.25
C ALA A 315 -96.38 -106.70 18.89
N GLN A 316 -97.14 -105.94 18.10
CA GLN A 316 -98.47 -106.35 17.63
C GLN A 316 -98.41 -107.42 16.52
N ALA A 317 -97.41 -107.36 15.64
CA ALA A 317 -97.21 -108.36 14.59
C ALA A 317 -96.72 -109.72 15.14
N ALA A 318 -95.92 -109.73 16.21
CA ALA A 318 -95.48 -110.95 16.87
C ALA A 318 -96.62 -111.65 17.63
N ALA A 319 -97.50 -110.89 18.30
CA ALA A 319 -98.67 -111.44 18.98
C ALA A 319 -99.70 -112.04 18.00
N ALA A 320 -99.93 -111.38 16.85
CA ALA A 320 -100.88 -111.84 15.83
C ALA A 320 -100.40 -113.07 15.03
N ARG A 321 -99.07 -113.32 14.93
CA ARG A 321 -98.52 -114.53 14.31
C ARG A 321 -98.58 -115.75 15.23
N ALA A 322 -98.30 -115.57 16.53
CA ALA A 322 -98.40 -116.64 17.51
C ALA A 322 -99.83 -117.19 17.66
N GLU A 323 -100.85 -116.33 17.56
CA GLU A 323 -102.25 -116.73 17.69
C GLU A 323 -102.80 -117.51 16.48
N ARG A 324 -102.26 -117.25 15.28
CA ARG A 324 -102.66 -117.94 14.04
C ARG A 324 -102.03 -119.33 13.91
N GLU A 325 -100.76 -119.47 14.28
CA GLU A 325 -100.05 -120.76 14.24
C GLU A 325 -100.60 -121.79 15.25
N GLU A 326 -101.14 -121.34 16.39
CA GLU A 326 -101.76 -122.23 17.38
C GLU A 326 -103.18 -122.66 17.00
N ALA A 327 -103.90 -121.85 16.22
CA ALA A 327 -105.24 -122.16 15.71
C ALA A 327 -105.21 -123.21 14.58
N GLU A 328 -104.23 -123.13 13.68
CA GLU A 328 -104.11 -124.05 12.54
C GLU A 328 -103.71 -125.48 12.96
N ARG A 329 -102.85 -125.62 13.97
CA ARG A 329 -102.51 -126.94 14.55
C ARG A 329 -103.70 -127.66 15.18
N ARG A 330 -104.68 -126.93 15.73
CA ARG A 330 -105.90 -127.49 16.33
C ARG A 330 -106.99 -127.82 15.31
N ALA A 331 -106.89 -127.32 14.08
CA ALA A 331 -107.81 -127.62 13.00
C ALA A 331 -107.40 -128.91 12.26
N ALA A 332 -106.11 -129.06 11.93
CA ALA A 332 -105.61 -130.21 11.17
C ALA A 332 -105.76 -131.55 11.93
N ASP A 333 -105.59 -131.58 13.25
CA ASP A 333 -105.72 -132.81 14.04
C ASP A 333 -107.18 -133.32 14.12
N ARG A 334 -108.17 -132.41 14.07
CA ARG A 334 -109.59 -132.81 14.12
C ARG A 334 -110.06 -133.42 12.80
N GLU A 335 -109.57 -132.91 11.68
CA GLU A 335 -109.99 -133.36 10.36
C GLU A 335 -109.40 -134.74 10.02
N HIS A 336 -108.14 -134.98 10.38
CA HIS A 336 -107.48 -136.28 10.19
C HIS A 336 -108.16 -137.39 11.00
N ARG A 337 -108.50 -137.12 12.26
CA ARG A 337 -109.19 -138.08 13.14
C ARG A 337 -110.61 -138.38 12.66
N GLY A 338 -111.32 -137.36 12.17
CA GLY A 338 -112.68 -137.51 11.64
C GLY A 338 -112.75 -138.42 10.41
N LYS A 339 -111.78 -138.32 9.51
CA LYS A 339 -111.74 -139.12 8.27
C LYS A 339 -111.59 -140.62 8.56
N ILE A 340 -110.62 -140.98 9.41
CA ILE A 340 -110.34 -142.37 9.78
C ILE A 340 -111.51 -143.03 10.51
N MET A 341 -112.17 -142.31 11.44
CA MET A 341 -113.38 -142.83 12.09
C MET A 341 -114.53 -143.01 11.09
N GLY A 342 -114.63 -142.13 10.09
CA GLY A 342 -115.63 -142.22 9.04
C GLY A 342 -115.49 -143.48 8.19
N GLU A 343 -114.26 -143.84 7.81
CA GLU A 343 -113.96 -145.05 7.03
C GLU A 343 -114.24 -146.33 7.82
N ALA A 344 -113.84 -146.37 9.10
CA ALA A 344 -114.18 -147.49 9.99
C ALA A 344 -115.70 -147.65 10.16
N LYS A 345 -116.45 -146.53 10.26
CA LYS A 345 -117.92 -146.55 10.35
C LYS A 345 -118.54 -147.13 9.08
N ALA A 346 -118.05 -146.74 7.90
CA ALA A 346 -118.56 -147.23 6.62
C ALA A 346 -118.39 -148.75 6.48
N ALA A 347 -117.23 -149.30 6.86
CA ALA A 347 -116.98 -150.74 6.81
C ALA A 347 -117.97 -151.56 7.68
N PHE A 348 -118.40 -151.04 8.83
CA PHE A 348 -119.41 -151.71 9.66
C PHE A 348 -120.82 -151.65 9.06
N ILE A 349 -121.15 -150.59 8.31
CA ILE A 349 -122.45 -150.47 7.65
C ILE A 349 -122.58 -151.51 6.53
N ASP A 350 -121.50 -151.78 5.79
CA ASP A 350 -121.49 -152.82 4.74
C ASP A 350 -121.71 -154.24 5.27
N PHE A 351 -121.38 -154.51 6.54
CA PHE A 351 -121.72 -155.77 7.22
C PHE A 351 -123.18 -155.83 7.73
N GLY A 352 -124.03 -154.89 7.30
CA GLY A 352 -125.46 -154.88 7.61
C GLY A 352 -125.82 -154.24 8.96
N ILE A 353 -124.89 -153.51 9.59
CA ILE A 353 -125.16 -152.79 10.84
C ILE A 353 -125.76 -151.41 10.54
N SER A 354 -126.89 -151.08 11.17
CA SER A 354 -127.53 -149.77 11.03
C SER A 354 -126.60 -148.64 11.46
N GLU A 355 -126.57 -147.55 10.70
CA GLU A 355 -125.64 -146.43 10.86
C GLU A 355 -125.55 -145.84 12.28
N THR A 356 -126.68 -145.74 13.00
CA THR A 356 -126.72 -145.25 14.38
C THR A 356 -125.93 -146.16 15.34
N LYS A 357 -126.02 -147.49 15.17
CA LYS A 357 -125.25 -148.44 15.96
C LYS A 357 -123.79 -148.52 15.53
N ALA A 358 -123.50 -148.46 14.22
CA ALA A 358 -122.13 -148.42 13.70
C ALA A 358 -121.35 -147.20 14.21
N LYS A 359 -121.99 -146.02 14.24
CA LYS A 359 -121.42 -144.79 14.81
C LYS A 359 -121.13 -144.93 16.31
N ALA A 360 -122.05 -145.52 17.07
CA ALA A 360 -121.87 -145.74 18.51
C ALA A 360 -120.68 -146.68 18.80
N ILE A 361 -120.50 -147.72 17.99
CA ILE A 361 -119.40 -148.69 18.12
C ILE A 361 -118.05 -148.02 17.79
N VAL A 362 -117.95 -147.30 16.67
CA VAL A 362 -116.70 -146.60 16.30
C VAL A 362 -116.30 -145.55 17.34
N LEU A 363 -117.26 -144.82 17.90
CA LEU A 363 -117.01 -143.86 18.98
C LEU A 363 -116.58 -144.56 20.29
N ALA A 364 -117.20 -145.68 20.65
CA ALA A 364 -116.83 -146.45 21.84
C ALA A 364 -115.41 -147.04 21.72
N VAL A 365 -114.99 -147.47 20.53
CA VAL A 365 -113.64 -147.98 20.27
C VAL A 365 -112.61 -146.84 20.24
N ALA A 366 -112.92 -145.69 19.62
CA ALA A 366 -112.04 -144.51 19.64
C ALA A 366 -111.84 -143.93 21.05
N ALA A 367 -112.87 -144.03 21.90
CA ALA A 367 -112.80 -143.63 23.31
C ALA A 367 -112.10 -144.68 24.21
N GLY A 368 -111.71 -145.83 23.67
CA GLY A 368 -111.02 -146.90 24.42
C GLY A 368 -111.93 -147.72 25.33
N SER A 369 -113.25 -147.60 25.18
CA SER A 369 -114.24 -148.27 26.03
C SER A 369 -114.50 -149.74 25.64
N VAL A 370 -113.89 -150.22 24.56
CA VAL A 370 -113.93 -151.62 24.12
C VAL A 370 -112.54 -152.24 24.32
N PRO A 371 -112.37 -153.18 25.27
CA PRO A 371 -111.07 -153.78 25.55
C PRO A 371 -110.47 -154.53 24.36
N HIS A 372 -109.15 -154.41 24.17
CA HIS A 372 -108.34 -155.08 23.14
C HIS A 372 -108.61 -154.68 21.67
N VAL A 373 -109.33 -153.58 21.42
CA VAL A 373 -109.55 -153.03 20.07
C VAL A 373 -109.34 -151.51 20.09
N SER A 374 -108.65 -150.93 19.09
CA SER A 374 -108.36 -149.49 19.00
C SER A 374 -108.33 -148.98 17.57
N ILE A 375 -108.65 -147.68 17.36
CA ILE A 375 -108.51 -147.01 16.05
C ILE A 375 -107.23 -146.17 16.07
N ARG A 376 -106.36 -146.37 15.08
CA ARG A 376 -105.18 -145.51 14.84
C ARG A 376 -105.56 -144.37 13.91
N PHE A 377 -105.31 -143.14 14.32
CA PHE A 377 -105.56 -141.93 13.53
C PHE A 377 -104.37 -141.56 12.66
#